data_AF-M2AZ72-F1
#
_entry.id   AF-M2AZ72-F1
#
_cell.length_a   1.000
_cell.length_b   1.000
_cell.length_c   1.000
_cell.angle_alpha   90.00
_cell.angle_beta   90.00
_cell.angle_gamma   90.00
#
_symmetry.space_group_name_H-M   'P 1'
#
loop_
_entity.id
_entity.type
_entity.pdbx_description
1 polymer ?
#
loop_
_entity_poly.entity_id
_entity_poly.type
_entity_poly.pdbx_seq_one_letter_code
_entity_poly.pdbx_strand_id
1 'polypeptide(L)'
;MVSVAREAEPSHVDPSTSHSKPESESDRRRLVLIGDSTVKNGRGRGEGGLFGWGQVIDKHFDPEKLEVENRALGGRSSRTYLTEGLWQKSLDRLREGDFVMMQFGHNDGGKMFEGDRPRASIKGNGDESIDGVMDATGKAETVRSFGWYLRKYVADAKANGAIPIVLSQVPRDRWQDGRVIRSDKDYGLWAREAAEQTGVLFIDLNEIVARRYEELGEAKVGRDLFTQNDWTHTNLEGAEINAACVVDGIKSLQECSLKDYLRKSPDDKRLSAWHFDSSQEFFREGFQQVRPDEKFLLQNGYGFLDSRSTASD
;
A
#
# COMPACT_ATOMS: atom_id res chain seq x y z
N MET A 1 65.86 48.44 -21.22
CA MET A 1 65.00 47.57 -22.05
C MET A 1 64.58 46.41 -21.18
N VAL A 2 63.35 46.45 -20.66
CA VAL A 2 62.79 45.43 -19.77
C VAL A 2 61.46 45.00 -20.37
N SER A 3 61.35 43.70 -20.63
CA SER A 3 60.15 43.01 -21.09
C SER A 3 59.09 43.03 -19.98
N VAL A 4 57.88 43.46 -20.29
CA VAL A 4 56.72 43.35 -19.40
C VAL A 4 55.64 42.59 -20.16
N ALA A 5 55.38 41.37 -19.68
CA ALA A 5 54.26 40.54 -20.06
C ALA A 5 52.94 41.24 -19.66
N ARG A 6 51.94 41.18 -20.54
CA ARG A 6 50.58 41.65 -20.23
C ARG A 6 49.86 40.56 -19.44
N GLU A 7 49.46 40.90 -18.21
CA GLU A 7 48.52 40.13 -17.40
C GLU A 7 47.14 40.11 -18.06
N ALA A 8 46.47 38.95 -18.00
CA ALA A 8 45.07 38.79 -18.37
C ALA A 8 44.19 39.05 -17.14
N GLU A 9 43.21 39.93 -17.27
CA GLU A 9 42.20 40.19 -16.23
C GLU A 9 41.18 39.03 -16.14
N PRO A 10 40.67 38.70 -14.93
CA PRO A 10 39.73 37.61 -14.73
C PRO A 10 38.30 37.99 -15.14
N SER A 11 37.62 37.06 -15.82
CA SER A 11 36.20 37.16 -16.16
C SER A 11 35.32 37.12 -14.90
N HIS A 12 34.54 38.18 -14.67
CA HIS A 12 33.44 38.18 -13.72
C HIS A 12 32.35 37.18 -14.14
N VAL A 13 32.04 36.23 -13.26
CA VAL A 13 30.88 35.33 -13.38
C VAL A 13 29.77 35.89 -12.49
N ASP A 14 28.63 36.19 -13.12
CA ASP A 14 27.41 36.69 -12.49
C ASP A 14 26.68 35.54 -11.74
N PRO A 15 26.39 35.64 -10.43
CA PRO A 15 25.74 34.58 -9.68
C PRO A 15 24.21 34.74 -9.76
N SER A 16 23.60 34.32 -10.86
CA SER A 16 22.13 34.20 -10.92
C SER A 16 21.63 33.03 -11.78
N THR A 17 22.21 31.83 -11.63
CA THR A 17 21.55 30.60 -12.10
C THR A 17 20.59 30.08 -11.03
N SER A 18 19.40 30.68 -10.99
CA SER A 18 18.23 30.09 -10.34
C SER A 18 18.03 28.66 -10.87
N HIS A 19 18.12 27.66 -9.99
CA HIS A 19 17.76 26.30 -10.31
C HIS A 19 16.23 26.23 -10.44
N SER A 20 15.71 26.52 -11.63
CA SER A 20 14.32 26.22 -11.98
C SER A 20 14.14 24.70 -12.00
N LYS A 21 13.16 24.21 -11.23
CA LYS A 21 12.69 22.82 -11.35
C LYS A 21 12.33 22.55 -12.82
N PRO A 22 12.66 21.37 -13.38
CA PRO A 22 12.29 21.05 -14.75
C PRO A 22 10.76 21.12 -14.91
N GLU A 23 10.32 21.79 -15.97
CA GLU A 23 8.91 21.87 -16.36
C GLU A 23 8.33 20.45 -16.55
N SER A 24 7.11 20.27 -16.08
CA SER A 24 6.37 19.01 -16.05
C SER A 24 6.04 18.50 -17.46
N GLU A 25 6.68 17.41 -17.91
CA GLU A 25 6.44 16.78 -19.23
C GLU A 25 5.05 16.11 -19.41
N SER A 26 4.13 16.17 -18.44
CA SER A 26 2.80 15.55 -18.58
C SER A 26 1.75 16.21 -17.68
N ASP A 27 0.66 16.71 -18.29
CA ASP A 27 -0.55 17.21 -17.61
C ASP A 27 -1.31 16.11 -16.83
N ARG A 28 -0.99 14.83 -17.07
CA ARG A 28 -1.62 13.71 -16.36
C ARG A 28 -1.32 13.76 -14.87
N ARG A 29 -2.33 13.47 -14.04
CA ARG A 29 -2.14 13.22 -12.61
C ARG A 29 -1.30 11.96 -12.42
N ARG A 30 -0.59 11.90 -11.30
CA ARG A 30 0.19 10.71 -10.93
C ARG A 30 -0.44 10.00 -9.75
N LEU A 31 -0.42 8.67 -9.80
CA LEU A 31 -0.62 7.80 -8.65
C LEU A 31 0.70 7.12 -8.33
N VAL A 32 1.35 7.55 -7.25
CA VAL A 32 2.57 6.90 -6.74
C VAL A 32 2.19 5.78 -5.79
N LEU A 33 2.71 4.58 -6.01
CA LEU A 33 2.52 3.44 -5.12
C LEU A 33 3.78 3.23 -4.29
N ILE A 34 3.65 3.17 -2.96
CA ILE A 34 4.72 2.79 -2.05
C ILE A 34 4.31 1.57 -1.23
N GLY A 35 5.28 0.72 -0.92
CA GLY A 35 5.01 -0.52 -0.21
C GLY A 35 6.11 -1.55 -0.36
N ASP A 36 5.74 -2.80 -0.11
CA ASP A 36 6.63 -3.95 -0.11
C ASP A 36 6.48 -4.86 -1.35
N SER A 37 6.88 -6.13 -1.23
CA SER A 37 6.87 -7.11 -2.31
C SER A 37 5.47 -7.49 -2.80
N THR A 38 4.45 -7.30 -1.98
CA THR A 38 3.05 -7.52 -2.38
C THR A 38 2.49 -6.39 -3.23
N VAL A 39 3.16 -5.23 -3.25
CA VAL A 39 2.88 -4.11 -4.17
C VAL A 39 3.81 -4.17 -5.39
N LYS A 40 5.10 -4.51 -5.19
CA LYS A 40 6.07 -4.73 -6.27
C LYS A 40 7.11 -5.78 -5.91
N ASN A 41 7.06 -6.92 -6.59
CA ASN A 41 8.06 -7.97 -6.44
C ASN A 41 9.22 -7.82 -7.44
N GLY A 42 10.44 -8.14 -7.00
CA GLY A 42 11.66 -8.07 -7.82
C GLY A 42 11.83 -6.71 -8.51
N ARG A 43 12.26 -6.75 -9.78
CA ARG A 43 12.29 -5.55 -10.65
C ARG A 43 10.91 -5.11 -11.16
N GLY A 44 9.82 -5.72 -10.71
CA GLY A 44 8.47 -5.48 -11.21
C GLY A 44 8.14 -6.20 -12.53
N ARG A 45 8.94 -7.20 -12.92
CA ARG A 45 8.80 -7.97 -14.16
C ARG A 45 8.32 -9.42 -13.95
N GLY A 46 7.82 -9.76 -12.77
CA GLY A 46 7.42 -11.13 -12.47
C GLY A 46 8.58 -12.08 -12.21
N GLU A 47 9.70 -11.57 -11.69
CA GLU A 47 10.89 -12.39 -11.42
C GLU A 47 10.52 -13.56 -10.48
N GLY A 48 10.82 -14.79 -10.90
CA GLY A 48 10.44 -15.99 -10.17
C GLY A 48 8.93 -16.31 -10.20
N GLY A 49 8.16 -15.68 -11.09
CA GLY A 49 6.69 -15.84 -11.16
C GLY A 49 5.93 -15.06 -10.09
N LEU A 50 6.60 -14.18 -9.35
CA LEU A 50 6.02 -13.41 -8.25
C LEU A 50 5.56 -12.03 -8.72
N PHE A 51 4.34 -11.65 -8.38
CA PHE A 51 3.76 -10.36 -8.74
C PHE A 51 3.12 -9.70 -7.52
N GLY A 52 3.35 -8.40 -7.39
CA GLY A 52 2.58 -7.54 -6.51
C GLY A 52 1.46 -6.85 -7.29
N TRP A 53 0.36 -6.52 -6.61
CA TRP A 53 -0.84 -5.93 -7.24
C TRP A 53 -0.54 -4.61 -7.97
N GLY A 54 0.40 -3.83 -7.44
CA GLY A 54 0.80 -2.56 -8.04
C GLY A 54 1.48 -2.71 -9.41
N GLN A 55 1.89 -3.92 -9.80
CA GLN A 55 2.46 -4.17 -11.13
C GLN A 55 1.41 -4.27 -12.24
N VAL A 56 0.14 -4.45 -11.89
CA VAL A 56 -0.96 -4.66 -12.85
C VAL A 56 -2.12 -3.68 -12.69
N ILE A 57 -2.07 -2.81 -11.66
CA ILE A 57 -3.17 -1.92 -11.32
C ILE A 57 -3.40 -0.80 -12.36
N ASP A 58 -2.36 -0.44 -13.13
CA ASP A 58 -2.43 0.55 -14.20
C ASP A 58 -3.50 0.23 -15.26
N LYS A 59 -3.77 -1.07 -15.48
CA LYS A 59 -4.85 -1.56 -16.36
C LYS A 59 -6.24 -1.03 -15.98
N HIS A 60 -6.44 -0.64 -14.72
CA HIS A 60 -7.73 -0.15 -14.21
C HIS A 60 -7.91 1.37 -14.32
N PHE A 61 -6.87 2.11 -14.71
CA PHE A 61 -6.91 3.57 -14.82
C PHE A 61 -6.84 4.05 -16.27
N ASP A 62 -7.46 5.18 -16.54
CA ASP A 62 -7.44 5.87 -17.83
C ASP A 62 -6.01 6.42 -18.08
N PRO A 63 -5.24 5.84 -19.01
CA PRO A 63 -3.83 6.17 -19.19
C PRO A 63 -3.62 7.57 -19.77
N GLU A 64 -4.67 8.16 -20.36
CA GLU A 64 -4.67 9.54 -20.86
C GLU A 64 -4.80 10.56 -19.74
N LYS A 65 -5.28 10.16 -18.55
CA LYS A 65 -5.54 11.07 -17.41
C LYS A 65 -4.65 10.81 -16.21
N LEU A 66 -4.25 9.55 -15.98
CA LEU A 66 -3.47 9.14 -14.83
C LEU A 66 -2.25 8.31 -15.24
N GLU A 67 -1.09 8.67 -14.70
CA GLU A 67 0.13 7.88 -14.72
C GLU A 67 0.26 7.11 -13.41
N VAL A 68 0.36 5.78 -13.47
CA VAL A 68 0.68 4.97 -12.29
C VAL A 68 2.19 4.76 -12.21
N GLU A 69 2.80 5.15 -11.09
CA GLU A 69 4.23 5.01 -10.85
C GLU A 69 4.49 4.12 -9.64
N ASN A 70 4.79 2.83 -9.89
CA ASN A 70 5.02 1.85 -8.83
C ASN A 70 6.46 1.93 -8.26
N ARG A 71 6.56 2.57 -7.10
CA ARG A 71 7.78 2.81 -6.32
C ARG A 71 7.91 1.93 -5.07
N ALA A 72 7.04 0.95 -4.90
CA ALA A 72 7.24 -0.07 -3.88
C ALA A 72 8.54 -0.84 -4.14
N LEU A 73 9.08 -1.46 -3.10
CA LEU A 73 10.29 -2.27 -3.23
C LEU A 73 10.23 -3.48 -2.31
N GLY A 74 10.38 -4.66 -2.90
CA GLY A 74 10.36 -5.93 -2.20
C GLY A 74 11.26 -5.98 -0.97
N GLY A 75 10.72 -6.56 0.11
CA GLY A 75 11.41 -6.74 1.38
C GLY A 75 11.59 -5.46 2.21
N ARG A 76 10.91 -4.35 1.89
CA ARG A 76 10.96 -3.14 2.73
C ARG A 76 9.81 -3.15 3.72
N SER A 77 10.08 -2.61 4.90
CA SER A 77 9.08 -2.28 5.91
C SER A 77 8.75 -0.78 5.84
N SER A 78 7.74 -0.34 6.59
CA SER A 78 7.47 1.09 6.74
C SER A 78 8.70 1.85 7.22
N ARG A 79 9.54 1.26 8.08
CA ARG A 79 10.82 1.80 8.54
C ARG A 79 11.87 1.85 7.43
N THR A 80 12.21 0.71 6.83
CA THR A 80 13.37 0.65 5.92
C THR A 80 13.13 1.38 4.62
N TYR A 81 11.87 1.57 4.24
CA TYR A 81 11.52 2.44 3.12
C TYR A 81 11.95 3.90 3.36
N LEU A 82 11.85 4.39 4.60
CA LEU A 82 12.36 5.72 4.97
C LEU A 82 13.89 5.72 5.05
N THR A 83 14.47 4.79 5.80
CA THR A 83 15.90 4.84 6.13
C THR A 83 16.83 4.53 4.96
N GLU A 84 16.33 3.83 3.94
CA GLU A 84 17.04 3.63 2.67
C GLU A 84 16.84 4.79 1.66
N GLY A 85 16.14 5.86 2.07
CA GLY A 85 15.88 7.04 1.24
C GLY A 85 14.89 6.80 0.09
N LEU A 86 14.12 5.71 0.13
CA LEU A 86 13.12 5.41 -0.90
C LEU A 86 11.92 6.34 -0.77
N TRP A 87 11.55 6.73 0.45
CA TRP A 87 10.50 7.73 0.65
C TRP A 87 10.84 9.06 -0.01
N GLN A 88 12.04 9.60 0.21
CA GLN A 88 12.43 10.87 -0.41
C GLN A 88 12.33 10.80 -1.95
N LYS A 89 12.85 9.72 -2.55
CA LYS A 89 12.75 9.49 -4.00
C LYS A 89 11.32 9.41 -4.52
N SER A 90 10.37 8.95 -3.70
CA SER A 90 8.95 8.91 -4.03
C SER A 90 8.28 10.28 -3.82
N LEU A 91 8.66 11.00 -2.77
CA LEU A 91 8.17 12.35 -2.48
C LEU A 91 8.60 13.36 -3.55
N ASP A 92 9.82 13.25 -4.08
CA ASP A 92 10.35 14.09 -5.16
C ASP A 92 9.56 13.96 -6.47
N ARG A 93 8.62 13.02 -6.52
CA ARG A 93 7.85 12.63 -7.70
C ARG A 93 6.39 12.99 -7.55
N LEU A 94 5.98 13.40 -6.36
CA LEU A 94 4.67 13.95 -6.12
C LEU A 94 4.64 15.42 -6.54
N ARG A 95 3.48 15.84 -7.04
CA ARG A 95 3.10 17.22 -7.30
C ARG A 95 1.77 17.48 -6.59
N GLU A 96 1.42 18.75 -6.44
CA GLU A 96 0.12 19.15 -5.92
C GLU A 96 -1.02 18.47 -6.70
N GLY A 97 -1.92 17.79 -6.00
CA GLY A 97 -3.05 17.04 -6.58
C GLY A 97 -2.72 15.65 -7.12
N ASP A 98 -1.46 15.19 -7.06
CA ASP A 98 -1.12 13.78 -7.29
C ASP A 98 -1.56 12.92 -6.10
N PHE A 99 -1.73 11.62 -6.31
CA PHE A 99 -2.11 10.65 -5.28
C PHE A 99 -0.91 9.82 -4.83
N VAL A 100 -0.90 9.42 -3.56
CA VAL A 100 0.03 8.39 -3.06
C VAL A 100 -0.72 7.32 -2.29
N MET A 101 -0.59 6.07 -2.73
CA MET A 101 -1.09 4.90 -2.02
C MET A 101 0.06 4.23 -1.27
N MET A 102 -0.16 3.94 0.00
CA MET A 102 0.85 3.31 0.87
C MET A 102 0.32 2.04 1.53
N GLN A 103 1.02 0.93 1.30
CA GLN A 103 0.70 -0.37 1.90
C GLN A 103 1.97 -1.03 2.45
N PHE A 104 2.04 -1.17 3.77
CA PHE A 104 3.15 -1.82 4.50
C PHE A 104 2.61 -2.74 5.60
N GLY A 105 3.51 -3.52 6.19
CA GLY A 105 3.23 -4.38 7.34
C GLY A 105 3.91 -5.75 7.26
N HIS A 106 4.08 -6.33 6.05
CA HIS A 106 4.55 -7.72 5.94
C HIS A 106 5.97 -7.91 6.48
N ASN A 107 6.79 -6.86 6.35
CA ASN A 107 8.19 -6.83 6.76
C ASN A 107 8.44 -6.03 8.05
N ASP A 108 7.40 -5.48 8.66
CA ASP A 108 7.49 -4.62 9.85
C ASP A 108 7.61 -5.44 11.15
N GLY A 109 7.34 -6.74 11.10
CA GLY A 109 7.60 -7.66 12.19
C GLY A 109 9.05 -8.13 12.28
N GLY A 110 9.33 -8.94 13.29
CA GLY A 110 10.65 -9.54 13.53
C GLY A 110 11.38 -8.91 14.71
N LYS A 111 12.67 -9.22 14.80
CA LYS A 111 13.54 -8.68 15.85
C LYS A 111 14.06 -7.29 15.46
N MET A 112 14.17 -6.43 16.47
CA MET A 112 14.80 -5.12 16.31
C MET A 112 16.31 -5.28 16.24
N PHE A 113 16.95 -4.56 15.32
CA PHE A 113 18.41 -4.44 15.17
C PHE A 113 19.19 -5.72 14.81
N GLU A 114 18.62 -6.90 15.05
CA GLU A 114 19.27 -8.20 14.83
C GLU A 114 19.12 -8.76 13.41
N GLY A 115 20.13 -9.52 12.98
CA GLY A 115 20.14 -10.33 11.76
C GLY A 115 20.55 -9.57 10.49
N ASP A 116 20.65 -10.30 9.38
CA ASP A 116 21.18 -9.76 8.11
C ASP A 116 20.34 -8.64 7.50
N ARG A 117 19.05 -8.58 7.87
CA ARG A 117 18.09 -7.61 7.33
C ARG A 117 17.11 -7.17 8.43
N PRO A 118 17.54 -6.34 9.40
CA PRO A 118 16.66 -5.88 10.46
C PRO A 118 15.66 -4.88 9.87
N ARG A 119 14.38 -5.27 9.83
CA ARG A 119 13.31 -4.47 9.19
C ARG A 119 12.24 -4.02 10.16
N ALA A 120 12.23 -4.58 11.37
CA ALA A 120 11.15 -4.39 12.31
C ALA A 120 10.94 -2.91 12.67
N SER A 121 9.68 -2.53 12.83
CA SER A 121 9.24 -1.27 13.45
C SER A 121 8.61 -1.56 14.82
N ILE A 122 8.48 -0.55 15.68
CA ILE A 122 7.84 -0.76 16.98
C ILE A 122 6.37 -1.06 16.71
N LYS A 123 5.86 -2.13 17.30
CA LYS A 123 4.44 -2.50 17.20
C LYS A 123 3.59 -1.40 17.81
N GLY A 124 2.51 -1.02 17.13
CA GLY A 124 1.60 0.00 17.61
C GLY A 124 1.54 1.23 16.71
N ASN A 125 0.69 2.15 17.14
CA ASN A 125 0.39 3.37 16.43
C ASN A 125 0.77 4.64 17.23
N GLY A 126 1.50 4.51 18.34
CA GLY A 126 1.94 5.64 19.17
C GLY A 126 3.15 6.37 18.59
N ASP A 127 3.83 7.18 19.41
CA ASP A 127 5.04 7.94 19.04
C ASP A 127 6.31 7.34 19.66
N GLU A 128 6.25 6.08 20.08
CA GLU A 128 7.37 5.38 20.72
C GLU A 128 8.60 5.36 19.81
N SER A 129 9.77 5.43 20.44
CA SER A 129 11.06 5.29 19.77
C SER A 129 12.04 4.48 20.60
N ILE A 130 12.91 3.73 19.93
CA ILE A 130 14.02 3.01 20.55
C ILE A 130 15.29 3.26 19.73
N ASP A 131 16.36 3.64 20.41
CA ASP A 131 17.68 3.75 19.81
C ASP A 131 18.40 2.40 19.89
N GLY A 132 19.13 2.05 18.84
CA GLY A 132 19.95 0.86 18.81
C GLY A 132 20.97 0.88 17.69
N VAL A 133 21.77 -0.18 17.61
CA VAL A 133 22.81 -0.35 16.60
C VAL A 133 22.47 -1.57 15.77
N MET A 134 22.39 -1.40 14.46
CA MET A 134 22.02 -2.45 13.51
C MET A 134 23.16 -3.46 13.35
N ASP A 135 22.95 -4.72 13.72
CA ASP A 135 23.97 -5.79 13.63
C ASP A 135 24.58 -5.88 12.23
N ALA A 136 23.72 -5.83 11.21
CA ALA A 136 24.13 -5.95 9.81
C ALA A 136 25.07 -4.82 9.32
N THR A 137 25.08 -3.65 9.98
CA THR A 137 25.80 -2.47 9.46
C THR A 137 26.67 -1.74 10.49
N GLY A 138 26.51 -2.03 11.78
CA GLY A 138 27.14 -1.28 12.88
C GLY A 138 26.66 0.16 13.04
N LYS A 139 25.60 0.57 12.32
CA LYS A 139 25.09 1.95 12.36
C LYS A 139 24.05 2.12 13.46
N ALA A 140 24.15 3.23 14.18
CA ALA A 140 23.12 3.66 15.12
C ALA A 140 21.87 4.13 14.37
N GLU A 141 20.69 3.80 14.88
CA GLU A 141 19.40 4.19 14.31
C GLU A 141 18.35 4.34 15.42
N THR A 142 17.52 5.39 15.31
CA THR A 142 16.30 5.55 16.10
C THR A 142 15.13 4.92 15.36
N VAL A 143 14.52 3.90 15.96
CA VAL A 143 13.39 3.17 15.38
C VAL A 143 12.10 3.63 16.01
N ARG A 144 11.11 3.98 15.19
CA ARG A 144 9.79 4.45 15.61
C ARG A 144 8.72 3.35 15.51
N SER A 145 7.52 3.64 16.02
CA SER A 145 6.34 2.81 15.79
C SER A 145 5.93 2.73 14.32
N PHE A 146 5.27 1.63 13.94
CA PHE A 146 4.71 1.44 12.61
C PHE A 146 3.81 2.63 12.21
N GLY A 147 2.90 3.00 13.10
CA GLY A 147 2.01 4.15 12.90
C GLY A 147 2.73 5.45 12.64
N TRP A 148 3.80 5.72 13.40
CA TRP A 148 4.60 6.93 13.25
C TRP A 148 5.16 7.06 11.82
N TYR A 149 5.66 5.97 11.23
CA TYR A 149 6.18 6.01 9.86
C TYR A 149 5.08 6.32 8.83
N LEU A 150 3.90 5.72 8.96
CA LEU A 150 2.77 6.02 8.08
C LEU A 150 2.33 7.48 8.22
N ARG A 151 2.20 7.99 9.45
CA ARG A 151 1.86 9.39 9.70
C ARG A 151 2.91 10.35 9.14
N LYS A 152 4.19 9.99 9.20
CA LYS A 152 5.27 10.78 8.58
C LYS A 152 5.09 10.88 7.07
N TYR A 153 4.82 9.76 6.39
CA TYR A 153 4.56 9.76 4.93
C TYR A 153 3.34 10.57 4.56
N VAL A 154 2.26 10.45 5.33
CA VAL A 154 1.04 11.24 5.15
C VAL A 154 1.34 12.73 5.31
N ALA A 155 2.03 13.14 6.36
CA ALA A 155 2.34 14.54 6.64
C ALA A 155 3.19 15.15 5.51
N ASP A 156 4.23 14.45 5.07
CA ASP A 156 5.10 14.87 3.98
C ASP A 156 4.35 14.98 2.65
N ALA A 157 3.49 13.99 2.33
CA ALA A 157 2.67 14.01 1.12
C ALA A 157 1.70 15.20 1.11
N LYS A 158 1.00 15.44 2.24
CA LYS A 158 0.11 16.60 2.40
C LYS A 158 0.88 17.91 2.26
N ALA A 159 2.07 18.02 2.85
CA ALA A 159 2.92 19.20 2.73
C ALA A 159 3.38 19.46 1.28
N ASN A 160 3.42 18.42 0.44
CA ASN A 160 3.68 18.51 -0.99
C ASN A 160 2.40 18.77 -1.83
N GLY A 161 1.23 18.89 -1.20
CA GLY A 161 -0.06 19.06 -1.86
C GLY A 161 -0.63 17.77 -2.47
N ALA A 162 -0.03 16.61 -2.19
CA ALA A 162 -0.53 15.32 -2.66
C ALA A 162 -1.66 14.78 -1.77
N ILE A 163 -2.44 13.84 -2.30
CA ILE A 163 -3.57 13.19 -1.65
C ILE A 163 -3.14 11.78 -1.20
N PRO A 164 -2.80 11.57 0.08
CA PRO A 164 -2.44 10.26 0.60
C PRO A 164 -3.65 9.36 0.83
N ILE A 165 -3.47 8.07 0.53
CA ILE A 165 -4.42 6.99 0.79
C ILE A 165 -3.64 5.86 1.47
N VAL A 166 -4.06 5.48 2.68
CA VAL A 166 -3.45 4.38 3.43
C VAL A 166 -4.22 3.09 3.16
N LEU A 167 -3.51 1.99 2.95
CA LEU A 167 -4.11 0.66 2.77
C LEU A 167 -3.58 -0.28 3.86
N SER A 168 -4.45 -1.11 4.44
CA SER A 168 -4.00 -2.26 5.22
C SER A 168 -3.27 -3.26 4.31
N GLN A 169 -2.31 -4.02 4.84
CA GLN A 169 -1.60 -5.04 4.05
C GLN A 169 -2.56 -6.11 3.51
N VAL A 170 -2.30 -6.65 2.32
CA VAL A 170 -3.04 -7.84 1.84
C VAL A 170 -2.88 -9.01 2.82
N PRO A 171 -3.87 -9.90 2.96
CA PRO A 171 -3.72 -11.08 3.80
C PRO A 171 -2.71 -12.06 3.17
N ARG A 172 -2.14 -12.89 4.02
CA ARG A 172 -1.39 -14.09 3.59
C ARG A 172 -2.37 -15.21 3.26
N ASP A 173 -1.93 -16.20 2.48
CA ASP A 173 -2.63 -17.49 2.35
C ASP A 173 -2.49 -18.29 3.65
N ARG A 174 -3.23 -17.86 4.66
CA ARG A 174 -3.28 -18.45 5.98
C ARG A 174 -4.71 -18.45 6.46
N TRP A 175 -5.16 -19.60 6.93
CA TRP A 175 -6.55 -19.84 7.24
C TRP A 175 -6.69 -20.40 8.65
N GLN A 176 -7.81 -20.09 9.28
CA GLN A 176 -8.27 -20.65 10.54
C GLN A 176 -9.77 -20.86 10.43
N ASP A 177 -10.23 -22.10 10.64
CA ASP A 177 -11.65 -22.47 10.61
C ASP A 177 -12.38 -22.04 9.32
N GLY A 178 -11.71 -22.17 8.17
CA GLY A 178 -12.22 -21.80 6.86
C GLY A 178 -12.33 -20.30 6.61
N ARG A 179 -11.69 -19.48 7.46
CA ARG A 179 -11.57 -18.03 7.31
C ARG A 179 -10.10 -17.63 7.10
N VAL A 180 -9.84 -16.67 6.22
CA VAL A 180 -8.50 -16.09 6.08
C VAL A 180 -8.10 -15.37 7.38
N ILE A 181 -6.86 -15.48 7.83
CA ILE A 181 -6.42 -14.77 9.03
C ILE A 181 -6.26 -13.28 8.70
N ARG A 182 -7.04 -12.43 9.38
CA ARG A 182 -6.98 -10.96 9.25
C ARG A 182 -5.82 -10.36 10.01
N SER A 183 -5.42 -9.17 9.57
CA SER A 183 -4.50 -8.27 10.29
C SER A 183 -5.23 -7.15 11.02
N ASP A 184 -6.46 -7.40 11.45
CA ASP A 184 -7.39 -6.47 12.12
C ASP A 184 -7.03 -6.19 13.60
N LYS A 185 -6.01 -6.85 14.12
CA LYS A 185 -5.50 -6.69 15.49
C LYS A 185 -4.02 -6.25 15.54
N ASP A 186 -3.40 -6.03 14.39
CA ASP A 186 -1.98 -5.67 14.28
C ASP A 186 -1.71 -4.60 13.20
N TYR A 187 -0.91 -4.87 12.18
CA TYR A 187 -0.49 -3.88 11.19
C TYR A 187 -1.65 -3.34 10.36
N GLY A 188 -2.71 -4.11 10.13
CA GLY A 188 -3.92 -3.62 9.48
C GLY A 188 -4.68 -2.63 10.39
N LEU A 189 -4.80 -2.97 11.68
CA LEU A 189 -5.35 -2.06 12.70
C LEU A 189 -4.55 -0.76 12.78
N TRP A 190 -3.23 -0.84 12.93
CA TRP A 190 -2.41 0.36 13.08
C TRP A 190 -2.36 1.21 11.79
N ALA A 191 -2.51 0.60 10.61
CA ALA A 191 -2.66 1.34 9.36
C ALA A 191 -3.96 2.14 9.34
N ARG A 192 -5.08 1.54 9.78
CA ARG A 192 -6.36 2.23 9.95
C ARG A 192 -6.23 3.39 10.94
N GLU A 193 -5.69 3.12 12.13
CA GLU A 193 -5.53 4.14 13.16
C GLU A 193 -4.61 5.30 12.72
N ALA A 194 -3.54 5.02 11.97
CA ALA A 194 -2.68 6.06 11.41
C ALA A 194 -3.44 6.97 10.43
N ALA A 195 -4.30 6.38 9.60
CA ALA A 195 -5.13 7.12 8.65
C ALA A 195 -6.18 7.99 9.37
N GLU A 196 -6.84 7.43 10.39
CA GLU A 196 -7.80 8.13 11.24
C GLU A 196 -7.16 9.32 11.96
N GLN A 197 -6.01 9.11 12.60
CA GLN A 197 -5.27 10.16 13.31
C GLN A 197 -4.80 11.32 12.42
N THR A 198 -4.67 11.08 11.12
CA THR A 198 -4.21 12.08 10.16
C THR A 198 -5.32 12.62 9.27
N GLY A 199 -6.55 12.11 9.42
CA GLY A 199 -7.70 12.50 8.59
C GLY A 199 -7.44 12.29 7.10
N VAL A 200 -7.01 11.08 6.72
CA VAL A 200 -6.82 10.68 5.32
C VAL A 200 -7.67 9.49 4.95
N LEU A 201 -7.79 9.24 3.65
CA LEU A 201 -8.53 8.11 3.13
C LEU A 201 -7.86 6.79 3.55
N PHE A 202 -8.67 5.82 3.93
CA PHE A 202 -8.24 4.47 4.30
C PHE A 202 -9.01 3.42 3.51
N ILE A 203 -8.29 2.47 2.92
CA ILE A 203 -8.87 1.27 2.31
C ILE A 203 -8.48 0.07 3.16
N ASP A 204 -9.47 -0.64 3.71
CA ASP A 204 -9.22 -1.90 4.39
C ASP A 204 -9.00 -3.06 3.40
N LEU A 205 -7.88 -3.00 2.68
CA LEU A 205 -7.54 -3.95 1.64
C LEU A 205 -7.36 -5.38 2.20
N ASN A 206 -6.89 -5.51 3.43
CA ASN A 206 -6.80 -6.81 4.12
C ASN A 206 -8.15 -7.52 4.12
N GLU A 207 -9.19 -6.82 4.54
CA GLU A 207 -10.53 -7.38 4.64
C GLU A 207 -11.17 -7.62 3.28
N ILE A 208 -11.02 -6.69 2.33
CA ILE A 208 -11.55 -6.84 0.97
C ILE A 208 -10.96 -8.09 0.29
N VAL A 209 -9.64 -8.25 0.34
CA VAL A 209 -8.96 -9.41 -0.26
C VAL A 209 -9.30 -10.69 0.50
N ALA A 210 -9.34 -10.65 1.84
CA ALA A 210 -9.67 -11.83 2.64
C ALA A 210 -11.05 -12.40 2.28
N ARG A 211 -12.05 -11.53 2.09
CA ARG A 211 -13.39 -11.94 1.62
C ARG A 211 -13.34 -12.56 0.24
N ARG A 212 -12.60 -11.95 -0.70
CA ARG A 212 -12.47 -12.49 -2.05
C ARG A 212 -11.79 -13.87 -2.05
N TYR A 213 -10.79 -14.07 -1.20
CA TYR A 213 -10.17 -15.37 -1.03
C TYR A 213 -11.14 -16.40 -0.43
N GLU A 214 -11.93 -16.02 0.58
CA GLU A 214 -12.97 -16.88 1.16
C GLU A 214 -14.02 -17.34 0.16
N GLU A 215 -14.45 -16.46 -0.75
CA GLU A 215 -15.36 -16.79 -1.86
C GLU A 215 -14.75 -17.83 -2.82
N LEU A 216 -13.44 -17.74 -3.08
CA LEU A 216 -12.72 -18.66 -3.95
C LEU A 216 -12.41 -20.01 -3.27
N GLY A 217 -12.29 -20.00 -1.95
CA GLY A 217 -11.98 -21.15 -1.11
C GLY A 217 -10.47 -21.44 -1.00
N GLU A 218 -10.06 -21.87 0.20
CA GLU A 218 -8.66 -22.12 0.60
C GLU A 218 -7.86 -22.94 -0.42
N ALA A 219 -8.40 -24.08 -0.85
CA ALA A 219 -7.70 -24.97 -1.79
C ALA A 219 -7.42 -24.30 -3.15
N LYS A 220 -8.32 -23.43 -3.62
CA LYS A 220 -8.13 -22.71 -4.87
C LYS A 220 -7.13 -21.57 -4.68
N VAL A 221 -7.26 -20.81 -3.59
CA VAL A 221 -6.38 -19.68 -3.29
C VAL A 221 -4.92 -20.12 -3.23
N GLY A 222 -4.59 -21.12 -2.40
CA GLY A 222 -3.20 -21.56 -2.26
C GLY A 222 -2.62 -22.20 -3.52
N ARG A 223 -3.43 -22.94 -4.28
CA ARG A 223 -2.98 -23.62 -5.51
C ARG A 223 -2.80 -22.65 -6.69
N ASP A 224 -3.77 -21.76 -6.89
CA ASP A 224 -3.92 -21.00 -8.12
C ASP A 224 -3.41 -19.56 -8.00
N LEU A 225 -3.37 -18.97 -6.80
CA LEU A 225 -3.05 -17.54 -6.62
C LEU A 225 -1.69 -17.27 -5.98
N PHE A 226 -1.15 -18.25 -5.24
CA PHE A 226 0.14 -18.16 -4.57
C PHE A 226 1.17 -19.05 -5.24
N THR A 227 2.44 -18.84 -4.88
CA THR A 227 3.50 -19.77 -5.28
C THR A 227 3.64 -20.90 -4.28
N GLN A 228 4.00 -22.09 -4.76
CA GLN A 228 3.96 -23.34 -3.99
C GLN A 228 4.78 -23.33 -2.68
N ASN A 229 5.71 -22.38 -2.53
CA ASN A 229 6.66 -22.33 -1.41
C ASN A 229 6.47 -21.11 -0.50
N ASP A 230 5.41 -20.30 -0.70
CA ASP A 230 5.19 -19.11 0.11
C ASP A 230 3.71 -18.68 0.16
N TRP A 231 3.27 -18.35 1.38
CA TRP A 231 1.93 -17.84 1.69
C TRP A 231 1.81 -16.31 1.54
N THR A 232 2.87 -15.59 1.13
CA THR A 232 2.89 -14.12 1.05
C THR A 232 2.86 -13.62 -0.39
N HIS A 233 3.70 -14.17 -1.27
CA HIS A 233 3.83 -13.68 -2.62
C HIS A 233 2.86 -14.39 -3.58
N THR A 234 1.99 -13.59 -4.18
CA THR A 234 1.08 -14.01 -5.24
C THR A 234 1.79 -14.22 -6.58
N ASN A 235 1.22 -15.06 -7.43
CA ASN A 235 1.53 -15.09 -8.85
C ASN A 235 0.77 -13.96 -9.59
N LEU A 236 0.78 -13.97 -10.93
CA LEU A 236 0.09 -12.95 -11.72
C LEU A 236 -1.42 -12.92 -11.46
N GLU A 237 -2.10 -14.07 -11.41
CA GLU A 237 -3.54 -14.16 -11.19
C GLU A 237 -3.92 -13.62 -9.79
N GLY A 238 -3.17 -14.01 -8.75
CA GLY A 238 -3.35 -13.46 -7.41
C GLY A 238 -3.12 -11.95 -7.33
N ALA A 239 -2.11 -11.43 -8.05
CA ALA A 239 -1.86 -9.99 -8.13
C ALA A 239 -2.98 -9.24 -8.86
N GLU A 240 -3.58 -9.82 -9.90
CA GLU A 240 -4.73 -9.25 -10.61
C GLU A 240 -5.98 -9.22 -9.73
N ILE A 241 -6.23 -10.27 -8.93
CA ILE A 241 -7.32 -10.30 -7.94
C ILE A 241 -7.09 -9.21 -6.88
N ASN A 242 -5.88 -9.10 -6.34
CA ASN A 242 -5.56 -8.08 -5.34
C ASN A 242 -5.69 -6.66 -5.92
N ALA A 243 -5.28 -6.44 -7.17
CA ALA A 243 -5.44 -5.14 -7.84
C ALA A 243 -6.92 -4.78 -8.06
N ALA A 244 -7.76 -5.76 -8.43
CA ALA A 244 -9.20 -5.55 -8.50
C ALA A 244 -9.81 -5.20 -7.12
N CYS A 245 -9.34 -5.85 -6.05
CA CYS A 245 -9.75 -5.50 -4.68
C CYS A 245 -9.34 -4.07 -4.28
N VAL A 246 -8.18 -3.58 -4.72
CA VAL A 246 -7.80 -2.17 -4.54
C VAL A 246 -8.79 -1.24 -5.26
N VAL A 247 -9.21 -1.59 -6.47
CA VAL A 247 -10.20 -0.81 -7.24
C VAL A 247 -11.56 -0.80 -6.55
N ASP A 248 -12.01 -1.93 -6.02
CA ASP A 248 -13.24 -2.01 -5.21
C ASP A 248 -13.13 -1.12 -3.96
N GLY A 249 -11.97 -1.11 -3.31
CA GLY A 249 -11.64 -0.18 -2.23
C GLY A 249 -11.70 1.29 -2.66
N ILE A 250 -11.12 1.66 -3.81
CA ILE A 250 -11.21 3.02 -4.34
C ILE A 250 -12.68 3.41 -4.56
N LYS A 251 -13.48 2.51 -5.15
CA LYS A 251 -14.91 2.74 -5.42
C LYS A 251 -15.74 2.92 -4.15
N SER A 252 -15.36 2.29 -3.03
CA SER A 252 -16.08 2.39 -1.75
C SER A 252 -15.76 3.66 -0.95
N LEU A 253 -14.59 4.29 -1.15
CA LEU A 253 -14.21 5.53 -0.46
C LEU A 253 -15.22 6.66 -0.68
N GLN A 254 -15.67 7.31 0.39
CA GLN A 254 -16.42 8.56 0.26
C GLN A 254 -15.48 9.70 -0.14
N GLU A 255 -15.95 10.61 -1.02
CA GLU A 255 -15.21 11.83 -1.41
C GLU A 255 -13.77 11.60 -1.94
N CYS A 256 -13.56 10.55 -2.73
CA CYS A 256 -12.27 10.25 -3.34
C CYS A 256 -12.23 10.61 -4.84
N SER A 257 -11.48 11.65 -5.20
CA SER A 257 -11.31 12.11 -6.58
C SER A 257 -10.52 11.13 -7.47
N LEU A 258 -9.83 10.14 -6.88
CA LEU A 258 -9.15 9.09 -7.65
C LEU A 258 -10.14 8.26 -8.49
N LYS A 259 -11.42 8.20 -8.08
CA LYS A 259 -12.49 7.51 -8.83
C LYS A 259 -12.66 8.04 -10.25
N ASP A 260 -12.42 9.33 -10.48
CA ASP A 260 -12.61 9.97 -11.78
C ASP A 260 -11.59 9.52 -12.83
N TYR A 261 -10.51 8.88 -12.38
CA TYR A 261 -9.42 8.36 -13.21
C TYR A 261 -9.56 6.87 -13.51
N LEU A 262 -10.54 6.17 -12.93
CA LEU A 262 -10.81 4.78 -13.27
C LEU A 262 -11.30 4.69 -14.72
N ARG A 263 -10.89 3.65 -15.44
CA ARG A 263 -11.39 3.42 -16.81
C ARG A 263 -12.90 3.24 -16.78
N LYS A 264 -13.60 3.99 -17.62
CA LYS A 264 -15.02 3.78 -17.93
C LYS A 264 -15.11 2.73 -19.05
N SER A 265 -15.12 1.44 -18.73
CA SER A 265 -15.13 0.42 -19.79
C SER A 265 -16.55 -0.01 -20.18
N PRO A 266 -16.87 -0.16 -21.48
CA PRO A 266 -18.03 -0.95 -21.96
C PRO A 266 -17.89 -2.45 -21.62
N ASP A 267 -16.65 -2.90 -21.37
CA ASP A 267 -16.27 -4.27 -20.97
C ASP A 267 -16.17 -4.44 -19.44
N ASP A 268 -16.86 -3.60 -18.65
CA ASP A 268 -17.02 -3.82 -17.20
C ASP A 268 -17.53 -5.25 -16.91
N LYS A 269 -18.18 -5.93 -17.87
CA LYS A 269 -18.57 -7.34 -17.76
C LYS A 269 -17.43 -8.36 -17.79
N ARG A 270 -16.18 -8.01 -18.12
CA ARG A 270 -15.03 -8.94 -18.16
C ARG A 270 -13.94 -8.62 -17.14
N LEU A 271 -13.75 -7.36 -16.77
CA LEU A 271 -12.81 -6.95 -15.71
C LEU A 271 -13.50 -6.68 -14.37
N SER A 272 -14.82 -6.46 -14.37
CA SER A 272 -15.68 -6.37 -13.19
C SER A 272 -16.99 -7.14 -13.39
N ALA A 273 -16.90 -8.38 -13.88
CA ALA A 273 -18.04 -9.30 -13.96
C ALA A 273 -18.65 -9.66 -12.59
N TRP A 274 -18.29 -8.92 -11.55
CA TRP A 274 -18.69 -9.13 -10.18
C TRP A 274 -19.41 -7.88 -9.71
N HIS A 275 -20.72 -7.96 -9.83
CA HIS A 275 -21.59 -7.27 -8.90
C HIS A 275 -21.48 -8.01 -7.56
N PHE A 276 -21.41 -7.28 -6.45
CA PHE A 276 -21.72 -7.87 -5.16
C PHE A 276 -23.18 -8.33 -5.26
N ASP A 277 -23.42 -9.59 -5.57
CA ASP A 277 -24.77 -10.11 -5.67
C ASP A 277 -25.29 -10.29 -4.25
N SER A 278 -25.87 -9.22 -3.70
CA SER A 278 -26.61 -9.27 -2.44
C SER A 278 -27.93 -10.06 -2.56
N SER A 279 -28.25 -10.61 -3.74
CA SER A 279 -29.45 -11.39 -4.03
C SER A 279 -29.20 -12.90 -4.13
N GLN A 280 -27.95 -13.36 -4.22
CA GLN A 280 -27.60 -14.78 -4.02
C GLN A 280 -27.35 -15.02 -2.53
N GLU A 281 -28.35 -15.56 -1.84
CA GLU A 281 -28.21 -16.04 -0.47
C GLU A 281 -27.20 -17.19 -0.43
N PHE A 282 -25.94 -16.90 -0.05
CA PHE A 282 -24.99 -17.95 0.32
C PHE A 282 -25.41 -18.51 1.68
N PHE A 283 -26.37 -19.44 1.67
CA PHE A 283 -26.75 -20.19 2.86
C PHE A 283 -25.64 -21.14 3.27
N ARG A 284 -25.00 -20.82 4.40
CA ARG A 284 -24.31 -21.81 5.23
C ARG A 284 -25.21 -22.08 6.44
N GLU A 285 -25.55 -23.34 6.67
CA GLU A 285 -26.37 -23.75 7.80
C GLU A 285 -25.77 -23.22 9.12
N GLY A 286 -26.53 -22.41 9.87
CA GLY A 286 -26.10 -21.78 11.13
C GLY A 286 -25.58 -20.34 11.05
N PHE A 287 -25.48 -19.73 9.86
CA PHE A 287 -24.84 -18.42 9.66
C PHE A 287 -25.66 -17.47 8.77
N GLN A 288 -25.78 -16.19 9.14
CA GLN A 288 -26.50 -15.17 8.35
C GLN A 288 -25.56 -14.15 7.68
N GLN A 289 -25.64 -14.02 6.35
CA GLN A 289 -24.86 -13.06 5.56
C GLN A 289 -25.16 -11.60 5.98
N VAL A 290 -24.10 -10.81 6.17
CA VAL A 290 -24.18 -9.37 6.50
C VAL A 290 -23.91 -8.57 5.23
N ARG A 291 -24.77 -7.60 4.91
CA ARG A 291 -24.72 -6.86 3.63
C ARG A 291 -23.84 -5.59 3.74
N PRO A 292 -23.25 -5.11 2.62
CA PRO A 292 -22.38 -3.93 2.61
C PRO A 292 -23.05 -2.62 3.04
N ASP A 293 -24.38 -2.56 3.00
CA ASP A 293 -25.21 -1.40 3.37
C ASP A 293 -25.64 -1.39 4.85
N GLU A 294 -25.26 -2.40 5.64
CA GLU A 294 -25.58 -2.45 7.07
C GLU A 294 -24.58 -1.62 7.91
N LYS A 295 -25.12 -0.86 8.85
CA LYS A 295 -24.39 0.10 9.68
C LYS A 295 -23.36 -0.62 10.58
N PHE A 296 -22.09 -0.19 10.50
CA PHE A 296 -20.97 -0.69 11.31
C PHE A 296 -21.33 -0.73 12.80
N LEU A 297 -21.28 -1.92 13.43
CA LEU A 297 -21.38 -2.11 14.87
C LEU A 297 -20.21 -2.98 15.36
N LEU A 298 -19.33 -2.39 16.17
CA LEU A 298 -18.08 -2.99 16.69
C LEU A 298 -18.28 -4.34 17.41
N GLN A 299 -19.49 -4.58 17.93
CA GLN A 299 -19.87 -5.78 18.69
C GLN A 299 -20.28 -6.99 17.83
N ASN A 300 -20.50 -6.82 16.53
CA ASN A 300 -21.07 -7.88 15.68
C ASN A 300 -20.06 -8.54 14.71
N GLY A 301 -18.87 -7.96 14.51
CA GLY A 301 -17.89 -8.46 13.53
C GLY A 301 -18.44 -8.49 12.09
N TYR A 302 -17.57 -8.58 11.09
CA TYR A 302 -18.00 -8.62 9.70
C TYR A 302 -18.06 -10.04 9.13
N GLY A 303 -19.20 -10.37 8.50
CA GLY A 303 -19.38 -11.51 7.60
C GLY A 303 -19.76 -12.81 8.29
N PHE A 304 -21.07 -13.02 8.46
CA PHE A 304 -21.76 -14.10 9.17
C PHE A 304 -21.96 -13.86 10.67
N LEU A 305 -23.21 -13.57 11.06
CA LEU A 305 -23.67 -13.72 12.44
C LEU A 305 -23.86 -15.21 12.74
N ASP A 306 -23.35 -15.70 13.87
CA ASP A 306 -23.73 -17.03 14.37
C ASP A 306 -25.18 -16.95 14.86
N SER A 307 -26.09 -17.63 14.15
CA SER A 307 -27.52 -17.66 14.52
C SER A 307 -27.78 -18.27 15.91
N ARG A 308 -26.79 -18.94 16.50
CA ARG A 308 -26.88 -19.56 17.84
C ARG A 308 -26.49 -18.60 18.96
N SER A 309 -25.92 -17.43 18.67
CA SER A 309 -25.46 -16.49 19.70
C SER A 309 -26.50 -15.46 20.12
N THR A 310 -27.74 -15.55 19.64
CA THR A 310 -28.85 -14.65 20.03
C THR A 310 -29.84 -15.30 21.01
N ALA A 311 -29.52 -16.49 21.54
CA ALA A 311 -30.31 -17.15 22.55
C ALA A 311 -29.51 -17.35 23.85
N SER A 312 -29.25 -16.28 24.58
CA SER A 312 -29.20 -16.28 26.06
C SER A 312 -29.24 -14.85 26.57
N ASP A 313 -30.24 -14.57 27.41
CA ASP A 313 -30.33 -13.42 28.33
C ASP A 313 -29.12 -13.33 29.28
#